data_AF-A0A6N1X9A8-F1
#
_entry.id   AF-A0A6N1X9A8-F1
#
_cell.length_a   1.000
_cell.length_b   1.000
_cell.length_c   1.000
_cell.angle_alpha   90.00
_cell.angle_beta   90.00
_cell.angle_gamma   90.00
#
_symmetry.space_group_name_H-M   'P 1'
#
loop_
_entity.id
_entity.type
_entity.pdbx_description
1 polymer ?
#
loop_
_entity_poly.entity_id
_entity_poly.type
_entity_poly.pdbx_seq_one_letter_code
_entity_poly.pdbx_strand_id
1 'polypeptide(L)' 'MSANHIKVVTESGTVFLMGIVGDREAKVALQITRTTDGVRKVVNLFEVVSDAEIRRLSTLSTTNSTPSQPAPVESR' A
#
# COMPACT_ATOMS: atom_id res chain seq x y z
N MET A 1 -9.68 -6.15 -3.59
CA MET A 1 -8.54 -5.24 -3.82
C MET A 1 -8.14 -4.68 -2.45
N SER A 2 -7.13 -5.27 -1.78
CA SER A 2 -6.67 -4.71 -0.51
C SER A 2 -6.02 -3.35 -0.79
N ALA A 3 -6.65 -2.33 -0.24
CA ALA A 3 -6.38 -0.93 -0.49
C ALA A 3 -5.29 -0.41 0.45
N ASN A 4 -4.49 0.54 -0.06
CA ASN A 4 -3.54 1.39 0.66
C ASN A 4 -2.18 0.77 1.08
N HIS A 5 -1.33 0.47 0.10
CA HIS A 5 0.13 0.34 0.32
C HIS A 5 0.90 1.64 0.07
N ILE A 6 0.23 2.66 -0.49
CA ILE A 6 0.84 3.94 -0.87
C ILE A 6 0.15 5.06 -0.10
N LYS A 7 0.92 5.76 0.74
CA LYS A 7 0.51 7.00 1.40
C LYS A 7 1.04 8.19 0.60
N VAL A 8 0.15 9.14 0.31
CA VAL A 8 0.47 10.38 -0.40
C VAL A 8 0.17 11.57 0.50
N VAL A 9 1.15 12.45 0.67
CA VAL A 9 0.99 13.72 1.39
C VAL A 9 1.45 14.84 0.47
N THR A 10 0.66 15.91 0.37
CA THR A 10 1.01 17.08 -0.44
C THR A 10 1.11 18.31 0.44
N GLU A 11 2.22 19.04 0.30
CA GLU A 11 2.49 20.26 1.06
C GLU A 11 3.11 21.31 0.14
N SER A 12 2.44 22.46 -0.03
CA SER A 12 2.96 23.58 -0.83
C SER A 12 3.45 23.15 -2.24
N GLY A 13 2.69 22.30 -2.94
CA GLY A 13 3.07 21.78 -4.26
C GLY A 13 4.24 20.78 -4.25
N THR A 14 4.71 20.35 -3.08
CA THR A 14 5.62 19.21 -2.93
C THR A 14 4.80 17.98 -2.57
N VAL A 15 4.95 16.91 -3.34
CA VAL A 15 4.26 15.64 -3.10
C VAL A 15 5.24 14.62 -2.52
N PHE A 16 4.89 14.06 -1.38
CA PHE A 16 5.63 13.02 -0.69
C PHE A 16 4.90 11.69 -0.89
N LEU A 17 5.60 10.77 -1.54
CA LEU A 17 5.12 9.43 -1.85
C LEU A 17 5.80 8.43 -0.91
N MET A 18 5.02 7.69 -0.13
CA MET A 18 5.52 6.80 0.92
C MET A 18 4.82 5.44 0.86
N GLY A 19 5.53 4.40 1.29
CA GLY A 19 4.97 3.05 1.45
C GLY A 19 5.76 1.98 0.73
N ILE A 20 5.30 0.74 0.85
CA ILE A 20 5.94 -0.43 0.26
C ILE A 20 5.28 -0.70 -1.09
N VAL A 21 6.06 -0.80 -2.15
CA VAL A 21 5.54 -0.89 -3.53
C VAL A 21 6.40 -1.80 -4.39
N GLY A 22 5.84 -2.29 -5.50
CA GLY A 22 6.64 -2.92 -6.55
C GLY A 22 7.30 -1.90 -7.47
N ASP A 23 8.34 -2.30 -8.20
CA ASP A 23 9.02 -1.46 -9.19
C ASP A 23 8.08 -0.82 -10.21
N ARG A 24 7.08 -1.58 -10.66
CA ARG A 24 6.10 -1.12 -11.66
C ARG A 24 5.19 -0.04 -11.06
N GLU A 25 4.68 -0.26 -9.86
CA GLU A 25 3.81 0.68 -9.16
C GLU A 25 4.54 1.99 -8.83
N ALA A 26 5.78 1.90 -8.35
CA ALA A 26 6.60 3.08 -8.04
C ALA A 26 6.77 3.99 -9.28
N LYS A 27 7.11 3.40 -10.44
CA LYS A 27 7.27 4.14 -11.70
C LYS A 27 5.97 4.81 -12.14
N VAL A 28 4.85 4.08 -12.07
CA VAL A 28 3.53 4.60 -12.43
C VAL A 28 3.13 5.75 -11.50
N ALA A 29 3.28 5.58 -10.19
CA ALA A 29 2.97 6.62 -9.21
C ALA A 29 3.81 7.88 -9.44
N LEU A 30 5.12 7.73 -9.70
CA LEU A 30 6.00 8.85 -10.03
C LEU A 30 5.57 9.56 -11.32
N GLN A 31 5.25 8.80 -12.37
CA GLN A 31 4.84 9.38 -13.65
C GLN A 31 3.55 10.19 -13.51
N ILE A 32 2.53 9.61 -12.86
CA ILE A 32 1.26 10.30 -12.60
C ILE A 32 1.53 11.56 -11.79
N THR A 33 2.24 11.45 -10.67
CA THR A 33 2.50 12.60 -9.79
C THR A 33 3.24 13.74 -10.51
N ARG A 34 4.21 13.43 -11.38
CA ARG A 34 4.96 14.44 -12.13
C ARG A 34 4.18 15.11 -13.25
N THR A 35 3.12 14.47 -13.74
CA THR A 35 2.25 15.00 -14.80
C THR A 35 1.04 15.74 -14.25
N THR A 36 0.81 15.68 -12.94
CA THR A 36 -0.26 16.42 -12.26
C THR A 36 0.07 17.91 -12.18
N ASP A 37 -0.88 18.75 -12.61
CA ASP A 37 -0.77 20.21 -12.52
C ASP A 37 -0.60 20.70 -11.07
N GLY A 38 0.23 21.72 -10.89
CA GLY A 38 0.54 22.31 -9.58
C GLY A 38 1.58 21.54 -8.76
N VAL A 39 2.04 20.37 -9.22
CA VAL A 39 3.16 19.66 -8.60
C VAL A 39 4.48 20.32 -8.99
N ARG A 40 5.16 20.88 -7.99
CA ARG A 40 6.46 21.55 -8.13
C ARG A 40 7.62 20.62 -7.85
N LYS A 41 7.45 19.67 -6.92
CA LYS A 41 8.48 18.72 -6.52
C LYS A 41 7.86 17.40 -6.10
N VAL A 42 8.50 16.29 -6.45
CA VAL A 42 8.12 14.96 -6.00
C VAL A 42 9.26 14.38 -5.16
N VAL A 43 8.94 13.94 -3.95
CA VAL A 43 9.87 13.29 -3.04
C VAL A 43 9.43 11.83 -2.91
N ASN A 44 10.31 10.93 -3.31
CA ASN A 44 10.06 9.49 -3.30
C ASN A 44 10.64 8.87 -2.03
N LEU A 45 9.77 8.32 -1.18
CA LEU A 45 10.09 7.56 0.03
C LEU A 45 9.49 6.15 -0.05
N PHE A 46 9.39 5.60 -1.26
CA PHE A 46 8.97 4.23 -1.46
C PHE A 46 10.06 3.24 -1.04
N GLU A 47 9.62 2.17 -0.38
CA GLU A 47 10.41 0.95 -0.23
C GLU A 47 10.01 -0.03 -1.34
N VAL A 48 10.97 -0.38 -2.19
CA VAL A 48 10.72 -1.25 -3.34
C VAL A 48 10.98 -2.70 -2.93
N VAL A 49 9.95 -3.53 -2.97
CA VAL A 49 10.04 -4.96 -2.63
C VAL A 49 9.46 -5.81 -3.76
N SER A 50 9.93 -7.06 -3.85
CA SER A 50 9.48 -8.01 -4.87
C SER A 50 7.97 -8.29 -4.77
N ASP A 51 7.32 -8.54 -5.92
CA ASP A 51 5.89 -8.90 -5.99
C ASP A 51 5.51 -10.06 -5.02
N ALA A 52 6.40 -11.04 -4.84
CA ALA A 52 6.20 -12.15 -3.92
C ALA A 52 6.12 -11.71 -2.44
N GLU A 53 6.88 -10.69 -2.06
CA GLU A 53 6.95 -10.17 -0.70
C GLU A 53 5.75 -9.27 -0.38
N ILE A 54 5.31 -8.44 -1.34
CA ILE A 54 4.07 -7.63 -1.24
C ILE A 54 2.88 -8.55 -0.92
N ARG A 55 2.82 -9.70 -1.60
CA ARG A 55 1.75 -10.69 -1.38
C ARG A 55 1.80 -11.31 0.01
N ARG A 56 2.99 -11.60 0.54
CA ARG A 56 3.15 -12.09 1.92
C ARG A 56 2.73 -11.05 2.94
N LEU A 57 3.17 -9.81 2.78
CA LEU A 57 2.85 -8.72 3.69
C LEU A 57 1.34 -8.48 3.76
N SER A 58 0.64 -8.51 2.61
CA SER A 58 -0.82 -8.44 2.58
C SER A 58 -1.51 -9.59 3.31
N THR A 59 -0.97 -10.81 3.26
CA THR A 59 -1.58 -11.97 3.94
C THR A 59 -1.39 -11.94 5.46
N LEU A 60 -0.27 -11.40 5.95
CA LEU A 60 0.02 -11.26 7.38
C LEU A 60 -0.94 -10.26 8.06
N SER A 61 -1.35 -9.22 7.35
CA SER A 61 -2.31 -8.24 7.88
C SER A 61 -3.74 -8.79 7.98
N THR A 62 -4.14 -9.74 7.13
CA THR A 62 -5.48 -10.35 7.16
C THR A 62 -5.62 -11.43 8.24
N THR A 63 -4.53 -12.06 8.67
CA THR A 63 -4.54 -13.11 9.69
C THR A 63 -4.67 -12.62 11.14
N ASN A 64 -4.72 -11.30 11.38
CA ASN A 64 -4.87 -10.72 12.72
C ASN A 64 -6.30 -10.32 13.10
N SER A 65 -7.31 -10.82 12.36
CA SER A 65 -8.71 -10.82 12.78
C SER A 65 -9.05 -12.23 13.26
N THR A 66 -9.08 -12.43 14.57
CA THR A 66 -9.76 -13.51 15.32
C THR A 66 -10.01 -14.83 14.58
N PRO A 67 -9.43 -15.97 14.98
CA PRO A 67 -10.13 -17.24 14.79
C PRO A 67 -11.42 -17.14 15.60
N SER A 68 -12.51 -16.75 14.93
CA SER A 68 -13.87 -17.01 15.40
C SER A 68 -14.01 -18.51 15.45
N GLN A 69 -13.64 -19.04 16.61
CA GLN A 69 -13.90 -20.39 17.06
C GLN A 69 -15.32 -20.75 16.61
N PRO A 70 -15.53 -21.81 15.80
CA PRO A 70 -16.87 -22.32 15.65
C PRO A 70 -17.29 -22.75 17.05
N ALA A 71 -18.24 -22.02 17.63
CA ALA A 71 -19.01 -22.56 18.74
C ALA A 71 -19.47 -23.96 18.26
N PRO A 72 -19.19 -25.04 19.00
CA PRO A 72 -19.81 -26.31 18.69
C PRO A 72 -21.30 -26.04 18.81
N VAL A 73 -22.01 -26.00 17.68
CA VAL A 73 -23.47 -26.03 17.72
C VAL A 73 -23.81 -27.39 18.30
N GLU A 74 -24.12 -27.35 19.59
CA GLU A 74 -24.68 -28.40 20.41
C GLU A 74 -25.56 -29.29 19.53
N SER A 75 -25.03 -30.47 19.23
CA SER A 75 -25.76 -31.52 18.55
C SER A 75 -26.21 -32.48 19.64
N ARG A 76 -27.48 -32.29 20.04
CA ARG A 76 -28.37 -33.19 20.80
C ARG A 76 -28.70 -32.78 22.23
#